data_AF-A0AA41W2I8-F1
#
_entry.id   AF-A0AA41W2I8-F1
#
_cell.length_a   1.000
_cell.length_b   1.000
_cell.length_c   1.000
_cell.angle_alpha   90.00
_cell.angle_beta   90.00
_cell.angle_gamma   90.00
#
_symmetry.space_group_name_H-M   'P 1'
#
loop_
_entity.id
_entity.type
_entity.pdbx_description
1 polymer ?
#
loop_
_entity_poly.entity_id
_entity_poly.type
_entity_poly.pdbx_seq_one_letter_code
_entity_poly.pdbx_strand_id
1 'polypeptide(L)' 'PAMGQNYGRVSPAELVQAVSEMLSAAGINMNAEKQSLLQTALTLQEQLKESQAALLLEQ' A
#
# COMPACT_ATOMS: atom_id res chain seq x y z
N PRO A 1 -6.77 -24.62 -14.02
CA PRO A 1 -6.58 -24.09 -12.65
C PRO A 1 -6.90 -22.60 -12.68
N ALA A 2 -7.99 -22.20 -12.03
CA ALA A 2 -8.46 -20.82 -12.04
C ALA A 2 -7.59 -19.96 -11.11
N MET A 3 -6.97 -18.91 -11.64
CA MET A 3 -6.45 -17.80 -10.85
C MET A 3 -7.00 -16.52 -11.45
N GLY A 4 -8.28 -16.25 -11.17
CA GLY A 4 -8.79 -14.88 -11.19
C GLY A 4 -8.10 -14.14 -10.08
N GLN A 5 -6.98 -13.47 -10.39
CA GLN A 5 -6.37 -12.52 -9.47
C GLN A 5 -7.33 -11.35 -9.37
N ASN A 6 -8.11 -11.34 -8.30
CA ASN A 6 -8.90 -10.21 -7.87
C ASN A 6 -7.95 -9.01 -7.79
N TYR A 7 -8.09 -8.03 -8.70
CA TYR A 7 -7.64 -6.65 -8.50
C TYR A 7 -8.54 -5.97 -7.43
N GLY A 8 -8.76 -6.67 -6.32
CA GLY A 8 -9.73 -6.32 -5.29
C GLY A 8 -8.98 -6.09 -3.99
N ARG A 9 -8.62 -4.83 -3.74
CA ARG A 9 -8.10 -4.31 -2.46
C ARG A 9 -6.83 -5.04 -1.97
N VAL A 10 -5.73 -4.81 -2.68
CA VAL A 10 -4.38 -5.08 -2.13
C VAL A 10 -4.24 -4.34 -0.81
N SER A 11 -3.89 -5.07 0.25
CA SER A 11 -3.64 -4.47 1.57
C SER A 11 -2.36 -3.63 1.51
N PRO A 12 -2.25 -2.55 2.30
CA PRO A 12 -1.06 -1.70 2.30
C PRO A 12 0.24 -2.48 2.58
N ALA A 13 0.17 -3.54 3.39
CA ALA A 13 1.29 -4.45 3.65
C ALA A 13 1.75 -5.21 2.39
N GLU A 14 0.81 -5.73 1.58
CA GLU A 14 1.09 -6.45 0.33
C GLU A 14 1.73 -5.51 -0.71
N LEU A 15 1.28 -4.26 -0.78
CA LEU A 15 1.87 -3.26 -1.67
C LEU A 15 3.31 -2.94 -1.27
N VAL A 16 3.58 -2.76 0.03
CA VAL A 16 4.95 -2.51 0.53
C VAL A 16 5.85 -3.71 0.27
N GLN A 17 5.34 -4.92 0.45
CA GLN A 17 6.10 -6.13 0.18
C GLN A 17 6.46 -6.25 -1.30
N ALA A 18 5.49 -6.11 -2.20
CA ALA A 18 5.72 -6.16 -3.64
C ALA A 18 6.68 -5.05 -4.12
N VAL A 19 6.55 -3.83 -3.59
CA VAL A 19 7.47 -2.72 -3.89
C VAL A 19 8.87 -3.01 -3.37
N SER A 20 8.99 -3.59 -2.16
CA SER A 20 10.30 -3.97 -1.62
C SER A 20 10.95 -5.07 -2.43
N GLU A 21 10.20 -6.09 -2.85
CA GLU A 21 10.70 -7.17 -3.71
C GLU A 21 11.16 -6.62 -5.06
N MET A 22 10.41 -5.69 -5.65
CA MET A 22 10.75 -5.04 -6.92
C MET A 22 12.00 -4.15 -6.80
N LEU A 23 12.14 -3.40 -5.71
CA LEU A 23 13.32 -2.58 -5.41
C LEU A 23 14.55 -3.44 -5.14
N SER A 24 14.41 -4.52 -4.36
CA SER A 24 15.48 -5.50 -4.12
C SER A 24 15.91 -6.20 -5.40
N ALA A 25 14.97 -6.58 -6.27
CA ALA A 25 15.26 -7.16 -7.59
C ALA A 25 16.01 -6.16 -8.50
N ALA A 26 15.78 -4.86 -8.33
CA ALA A 26 16.51 -3.80 -9.02
C ALA A 26 17.88 -3.46 -8.38
N GLY A 27 18.28 -4.17 -7.31
CA GLY A 27 19.52 -3.90 -6.57
C GLY A 27 19.46 -2.67 -5.65
N ILE A 28 18.26 -2.14 -5.41
CA ILE A 28 18.02 -0.98 -4.55
C ILE A 28 17.66 -1.50 -3.15
N ASN A 29 18.62 -1.43 -2.23
CA ASN A 29 18.37 -1.78 -0.83
C ASN A 29 17.50 -0.69 -0.18
N MET A 30 16.20 -0.97 -0.02
CA MET A 30 15.28 -0.09 0.70
C MET A 30 15.58 -0.18 2.20
N ASN A 31 16.18 0.86 2.78
CA ASN A 31 16.42 0.91 4.23
C ASN A 31 15.11 0.70 5.01
N ALA A 32 15.20 0.03 6.17
CA ALA A 32 14.05 -0.23 7.04
C ALA A 32 13.27 1.05 7.41
N GLU A 33 13.96 2.19 7.53
CA GLU A 33 13.31 3.50 7.72
C GLU A 33 12.43 3.90 6.54
N LYS A 34 12.88 3.66 5.30
CA LYS A 34 12.10 3.94 4.10
C LYS A 34 10.92 2.99 3.94
N GLN A 35 11.06 1.72 4.32
CA GLN A 35 9.94 0.79 4.38
C GLN A 35 8.90 1.24 5.41
N SER A 36 9.34 1.61 6.62
CA SER A 36 8.46 2.09 7.69
C SER A 36 7.74 3.38 7.29
N LEU A 37 8.46 4.31 6.65
CA LEU A 37 7.87 5.53 6.12
C LEU A 37 6.85 5.25 5.01
N LEU A 38 7.12 4.32 4.10
CA LEU A 38 6.19 3.92 3.04
C LEU A 38 4.92 3.27 3.61
N GLN A 39 5.07 2.35 4.57
CA GLN A 39 3.95 1.71 5.26
C GLN A 39 3.07 2.74 5.98
N THR A 40 3.72 3.69 6.67
CA THR A 40 3.05 4.79 7.38
C THR A 40 2.32 5.72 6.40
N ALA A 41 2.97 6.09 5.29
CA ALA A 41 2.37 6.92 4.26
C ALA A 41 1.15 6.25 3.62
N LEU A 42 1.24 4.97 3.28
CA LEU A 42 0.10 4.22 2.73
C LEU A 42 -1.06 4.13 3.71
N THR A 43 -0.76 3.86 4.99
CA THR A 43 -1.75 3.80 6.06
C THR A 43 -2.45 5.15 6.28
N LEU A 44 -1.68 6.25 6.23
CA LEU A 44 -2.23 7.61 6.26
C LEU A 44 -3.10 7.92 5.04
N GLN A 45 -2.68 7.51 3.84
CA GLN A 45 -3.47 7.70 2.62
C GLN A 45 -4.80 6.93 2.65
N GLU A 46 -4.82 5.74 3.25
CA GLU A 46 -6.05 4.95 3.41
C GLU A 46 -7.00 5.60 4.41
N GLN A 47 -6.50 6.02 5.58
CA GLN A 47 -7.28 6.76 6.57
C GLN A 47 -7.81 8.09 6.04
N LEU A 48 -7.01 8.82 5.25
CA LEU A 48 -7.45 10.06 4.61
C LEU A 48 -8.53 9.79 3.56
N LYS A 49 -8.44 8.70 2.79
CA LYS A 49 -9.50 8.29 1.87
C LYS A 49 -10.78 7.92 2.62
N GLU A 50 -10.68 7.19 3.72
CA GLU A 50 -11.84 6.84 4.55
C GLU A 50 -12.47 8.09 5.18
N SER A 51 -11.66 9.01 5.68
CA SER A 51 -12.15 10.28 6.24
C SER A 51 -12.76 11.18 5.16
N GLN A 52 -12.19 11.20 3.95
CA GLN A 52 -12.75 11.94 2.82
C GLN A 52 -14.04 11.30 2.30
N ALA A 53 -14.13 9.98 2.29
CA ALA A 53 -15.36 9.25 1.97
C ALA A 53 -16.45 9.49 3.03
N ALA A 54 -16.09 9.51 4.31
CA ALA A 54 -17.00 9.84 5.40
C ALA A 54 -17.53 11.28 5.28
N LEU A 55 -16.65 12.25 5.00
CA LEU A 55 -17.02 13.65 4.77
C LEU A 55 -17.93 13.83 3.54
N LEU A 56 -17.74 13.04 2.48
CA LEU A 56 -18.58 13.06 1.28
C LEU A 56 -19.96 12.41 1.49
N LEU A 57 -20.08 11.45 2.41
CA LEU A 57 -21.34 10.79 2.74
C LEU A 57 -22.25 11.63 3.66
N GLU A 58 -21.70 12.67 4.29
CA GLU A 58 -22.40 13.56 5.23
C GLU A 58 -23.08 14.77 4.55
N GLN A 59 -23.03 14.86 3.21
CA GLN A 59 -23.55 15.97 2.39
C GLN A 59 -24.90 15.67 1.71
#